data_AF-A0AAN1HSV2-F1
#
_entry.id   AF-A0AAN1HSV2-F1
#
_cell.length_a   1.000
_cell.length_b   1.000
_cell.length_c   1.000
_cell.angle_alpha   90.00
_cell.angle_beta   90.00
_cell.angle_gamma   90.00
#
_symmetry.space_group_name_H-M   'P 1'
#
loop_
_entity.id
_entity.type
_entity.pdbx_description
1 polymer ?
#
loop_
_entity_poly.entity_id
_entity_poly.type
_entity_poly.pdbx_seq_one_letter_code
_entity_poly.pdbx_strand_id
1 'polypeptide(L)'
;MSGVLLAGGAAAALFASALSTQGVSSAPDGPPEKIQISVKTVNGSGCPKGTTAVAVAADNSAFTVTYSDYLAQVGPDADPIDIRKNCQLSLGVHVPQGFTYAIAQVDYRGYGHLEKGAKGTEKASYYFQGSADTASRTHEFSGPYNDNWQTTDSTDYSALVWAPCGQDRNFNVNTELRVGAGTSPAGTTSFMAMDSTDGGVNTIYHLAWKECPSAVR
;
A
#
# COMPACT_ATOMS: atom_id res chain seq x y z
N MET A 1 40.58 -0.62 -78.46
CA MET A 1 39.36 -1.12 -77.80
C MET A 1 39.48 -2.63 -77.66
N SER A 2 39.81 -3.12 -76.46
CA SER A 2 39.55 -4.49 -75.94
C SER A 2 40.29 -4.60 -74.61
N GLY A 3 39.53 -4.83 -73.53
CA GLY A 3 40.03 -4.91 -72.16
C GLY A 3 40.32 -6.34 -71.72
N VAL A 4 41.17 -6.47 -70.70
CA VAL A 4 41.40 -7.72 -69.94
C VAL A 4 41.46 -7.35 -68.45
N LEU A 5 40.65 -8.05 -67.66
CA LEU A 5 40.59 -8.07 -66.18
C LEU A 5 41.76 -8.87 -65.58
N LEU A 6 42.19 -8.55 -64.35
CA LEU A 6 42.76 -9.41 -63.28
C LEU A 6 43.05 -8.48 -62.07
N ALA A 7 42.26 -8.47 -60.98
CA ALA A 7 42.25 -9.35 -59.80
C ALA A 7 43.22 -8.92 -58.65
N GLY A 8 42.68 -8.83 -57.42
CA GLY A 8 43.40 -8.72 -56.14
C GLY A 8 43.00 -7.47 -55.33
N GLY A 9 42.64 -7.49 -54.06
CA GLY A 9 42.50 -8.51 -53.02
C GLY A 9 41.96 -7.79 -51.76
N ALA A 10 41.15 -8.47 -50.96
CA ALA A 10 40.36 -7.92 -49.86
C ALA A 10 41.16 -7.63 -48.58
N ALA A 11 40.73 -6.62 -47.81
CA ALA A 11 40.94 -6.56 -46.36
C ALA A 11 39.82 -5.72 -45.70
N ALA A 12 38.69 -6.36 -45.39
CA ALA A 12 37.65 -5.77 -44.55
C ALA A 12 38.01 -6.03 -43.07
N ALA A 13 38.47 -5.00 -42.36
CA ALA A 13 38.69 -5.08 -40.92
C ALA A 13 37.33 -4.96 -40.19
N LEU A 14 36.89 -6.06 -39.59
CA LEU A 14 35.71 -6.10 -38.71
C LEU A 14 36.09 -5.50 -37.35
N PHE A 15 35.62 -4.29 -37.07
CA PHE A 15 35.62 -3.75 -35.71
C PHE A 15 34.52 -4.46 -34.91
N ALA A 16 34.91 -5.41 -34.06
CA ALA A 16 34.04 -5.98 -33.05
C ALA A 16 33.88 -4.98 -31.90
N SER A 17 32.83 -4.19 -31.93
CA SER A 17 32.42 -3.35 -30.80
C SER A 17 31.92 -4.24 -29.67
N ALA A 18 32.72 -4.40 -28.62
CA ALA A 18 32.29 -5.04 -27.38
C ALA A 18 31.28 -4.12 -26.68
N LEU A 19 30.00 -4.43 -26.81
CA LEU A 19 28.95 -3.85 -25.98
C LEU A 19 29.10 -4.42 -24.57
N SER A 20 29.67 -3.62 -23.66
CA SER A 20 29.61 -3.88 -22.23
C SER A 20 28.14 -3.84 -21.80
N THR A 21 27.53 -5.00 -21.59
CA THR A 21 26.24 -5.12 -20.92
C THR A 21 26.41 -4.64 -19.48
N GLN A 22 26.14 -3.37 -19.22
CA GLN A 22 25.90 -2.89 -17.87
C GLN A 22 24.67 -3.64 -17.37
N GLY A 23 24.88 -4.59 -16.46
CA GLY A 23 23.80 -5.25 -15.76
C GLY A 23 22.97 -4.18 -15.07
N VAL A 24 21.74 -4.00 -15.54
CA VAL A 24 20.72 -3.29 -14.78
C VAL A 24 20.56 -4.11 -13.51
N SER A 25 21.09 -3.60 -12.39
CA SER A 25 20.81 -4.19 -11.08
C SER A 25 19.32 -3.97 -10.84
N SER A 26 18.50 -4.95 -11.21
CA SER A 26 17.14 -5.04 -10.71
C SER A 26 17.24 -5.00 -9.19
N ALA A 27 16.43 -4.15 -8.55
CA ALA A 27 16.22 -4.27 -7.12
C ALA A 27 15.92 -5.75 -6.80
N PRO A 28 16.50 -6.35 -5.75
CA PRO A 28 16.23 -7.74 -5.44
C PRO A 28 14.72 -7.95 -5.29
N ASP A 29 14.21 -9.08 -5.78
CA ASP A 29 12.79 -9.52 -5.72
C ASP A 29 12.31 -9.84 -4.28
N GLY A 30 12.88 -9.17 -3.28
CA GLY A 30 12.67 -9.43 -1.86
C GLY A 30 13.57 -10.52 -1.28
N PRO A 31 13.49 -10.74 0.05
CA PRO A 31 14.24 -11.78 0.71
C PRO A 31 13.75 -13.18 0.27
N PRO A 32 14.66 -14.18 0.19
CA PRO A 32 14.31 -15.54 -0.24
C PRO A 32 13.46 -16.28 0.78
N GLU A 33 13.56 -15.90 2.06
CA GLU A 33 12.75 -16.46 3.14
C GLU A 33 11.47 -15.65 3.33
N LYS A 34 10.37 -16.33 3.66
CA LYS A 34 9.07 -15.68 3.87
C LYS A 34 9.11 -14.78 5.10
N ILE A 35 8.69 -13.53 4.96
CA ILE A 35 8.60 -12.59 6.09
C ILE A 35 7.46 -12.99 7.03
N GLN A 36 7.57 -12.56 8.29
CA GLN A 36 6.51 -12.77 9.27
C GLN A 36 5.93 -11.44 9.72
N ILE A 37 4.60 -11.32 9.66
CA ILE A 37 3.89 -10.15 10.16
C ILE A 37 2.96 -10.60 11.27
N SER A 38 3.08 -9.94 12.42
CA SER A 38 2.24 -10.18 13.59
C SER A 38 1.55 -8.89 14.01
N VAL A 39 0.26 -8.99 14.32
CA VAL A 39 -0.48 -7.89 14.92
C VAL A 39 -0.08 -7.78 16.38
N LYS A 40 0.62 -6.71 16.75
CA LYS A 40 1.03 -6.45 18.15
C LYS A 40 -0.09 -5.79 18.93
N THR A 41 -0.73 -4.80 18.33
CA THR A 41 -1.84 -4.07 18.94
C THR A 41 -2.86 -3.69 17.87
N VAL A 42 -4.15 -3.77 18.23
CA VAL A 42 -5.29 -3.23 17.48
C VAL A 42 -6.05 -2.32 18.42
N ASN A 43 -6.35 -1.10 17.98
CA ASN A 43 -7.14 -0.16 18.75
C ASN A 43 -7.95 0.75 17.83
N GLY A 44 -9.23 0.96 18.14
CA GLY A 44 -10.09 1.87 17.38
C GLY A 44 -11.51 1.32 17.22
N SER A 45 -12.45 2.23 16.96
CA SER A 45 -13.86 1.88 16.80
C SER A 45 -14.17 1.18 15.47
N GLY A 46 -13.28 1.24 14.48
CA GLY A 46 -13.40 0.55 13.20
C GLY A 46 -12.65 -0.79 13.12
N CYS A 47 -12.07 -1.24 14.22
CA CYS A 47 -11.47 -2.57 14.29
C CYS A 47 -11.52 -3.13 15.71
N PRO A 48 -12.71 -3.49 16.21
CA PRO A 48 -12.83 -4.20 17.47
C PRO A 48 -11.97 -5.47 17.51
N LYS A 49 -11.64 -5.91 18.73
CA LYS A 49 -10.78 -7.10 18.91
C LYS A 49 -11.38 -8.31 18.19
N GLY A 50 -10.61 -8.91 17.29
CA GLY A 50 -11.01 -10.11 16.54
C GLY A 50 -11.64 -9.82 15.17
N THR A 51 -11.79 -8.55 14.77
CA THR A 51 -12.36 -8.17 13.47
C THR A 51 -11.30 -7.83 12.41
N THR A 52 -10.02 -7.99 12.75
CA THR A 52 -8.88 -7.75 11.86
C THR A 52 -8.05 -9.01 11.66
N ALA A 53 -7.70 -9.31 10.41
CA ALA A 53 -6.79 -10.37 10.04
C ALA A 53 -5.67 -9.84 9.15
N VAL A 54 -4.47 -10.45 9.24
CA VAL A 54 -3.31 -10.10 8.42
C VAL A 54 -2.75 -11.35 7.75
N ALA A 55 -2.45 -11.25 6.46
CA ALA A 55 -1.82 -12.33 5.70
C ALA A 55 -0.69 -11.81 4.81
N VAL A 56 0.39 -12.57 4.70
CA VAL A 56 1.55 -12.22 3.87
C VAL A 56 1.49 -13.00 2.56
N ALA A 57 1.68 -12.30 1.44
CA ALA A 57 1.78 -12.90 0.11
C ALA A 57 2.89 -13.98 0.07
N ALA A 58 2.75 -14.96 -0.82
CA ALA A 58 3.70 -16.07 -0.90
C ALA A 58 5.09 -15.62 -1.39
N ASP A 59 5.15 -14.54 -2.15
CA ASP A 59 6.34 -13.98 -2.80
C ASP A 59 6.95 -12.78 -2.05
N ASN A 60 6.46 -12.48 -0.83
CA ASN A 60 6.88 -11.30 -0.04
C ASN A 60 6.65 -9.95 -0.75
N SER A 61 5.84 -9.88 -1.81
CA SER A 61 5.57 -8.62 -2.51
C SER A 61 4.63 -7.70 -1.73
N ALA A 62 3.75 -8.29 -0.92
CA ALA A 62 2.72 -7.56 -0.19
C ALA A 62 2.25 -8.30 1.06
N PHE A 63 1.51 -7.59 1.90
CA PHE A 63 0.62 -8.19 2.89
C PHE A 63 -0.77 -7.57 2.81
N THR A 64 -1.77 -8.34 3.22
CA THR A 64 -3.15 -7.89 3.28
C THR A 64 -3.60 -7.68 4.70
N VAL A 65 -4.49 -6.71 4.88
CA VAL A 65 -5.26 -6.53 6.10
C VAL A 65 -6.74 -6.59 5.74
N THR A 66 -7.46 -7.48 6.41
CA THR A 66 -8.90 -7.65 6.27
C THR A 66 -9.59 -7.06 7.49
N TYR A 67 -10.69 -6.34 7.27
CA TYR A 67 -11.56 -5.79 8.30
C TYR A 67 -12.95 -6.40 8.15
N SER A 68 -13.66 -6.60 9.25
CA SER A 68 -15.02 -7.19 9.26
C SER A 68 -16.04 -6.41 10.08
N ASP A 69 -15.62 -5.26 10.63
CA ASP A 69 -16.48 -4.35 11.39
C ASP A 69 -15.89 -2.95 11.34
N TYR A 70 -15.99 -2.32 10.17
CA TYR A 70 -15.44 -0.99 9.91
C TYR A 70 -16.40 -0.14 9.09
N LEU A 71 -17.46 0.33 9.73
CA LEU A 71 -18.51 1.14 9.11
C LEU A 71 -18.67 2.50 9.80
N ALA A 72 -18.48 3.57 9.04
CA ALA A 72 -18.81 4.93 9.46
C ALA A 72 -20.12 5.38 8.80
N GLN A 73 -21.02 5.99 9.57
CA GLN A 73 -22.35 6.36 9.08
C GLN A 73 -22.92 7.61 9.75
N VAL A 74 -23.87 8.21 9.05
CA VAL A 74 -24.74 9.30 9.52
C VAL A 74 -26.17 9.01 9.09
N GLY A 75 -27.15 9.42 9.88
CA GLY A 75 -28.57 9.24 9.58
C GLY A 75 -29.40 9.14 10.85
N PRO A 76 -30.72 8.92 10.73
CA PRO A 76 -31.64 8.84 11.86
C PRO A 76 -31.30 7.75 12.88
N ASP A 77 -30.75 6.63 12.41
CA ASP A 77 -30.44 5.45 13.22
C ASP A 77 -28.95 5.36 13.61
N ALA A 78 -28.14 6.37 13.26
CA ALA A 78 -26.70 6.39 13.54
C ALA A 78 -26.42 7.05 14.89
N ASP A 79 -25.53 6.45 15.69
CA ASP A 79 -25.04 7.13 16.89
C ASP A 79 -24.18 8.34 16.51
N PRO A 80 -24.15 9.42 17.32
CA PRO A 80 -23.31 10.59 17.02
C PRO A 80 -21.81 10.27 16.82
N ILE A 81 -21.34 9.15 17.39
CA ILE A 81 -19.95 8.69 17.28
C ILE A 81 -19.70 7.83 16.02
N ASP A 82 -20.74 7.40 15.31
CA ASP A 82 -20.60 6.59 14.09
C ASP A 82 -20.13 7.41 12.89
N ILE A 83 -20.19 8.74 12.99
CA ILE A 83 -19.71 9.68 11.97
C ILE A 83 -18.25 9.44 11.58
N ARG A 84 -17.46 8.86 12.50
CA ARG A 84 -16.04 8.58 12.32
C ARG A 84 -15.66 7.25 12.97
N LYS A 85 -15.10 6.35 12.18
CA LYS A 85 -14.42 5.14 12.68
C LYS A 85 -12.94 5.21 12.33
N ASN A 86 -12.10 4.72 13.22
CA ASN A 86 -10.67 4.61 12.94
C ASN A 86 -10.16 3.23 13.37
N CYS A 87 -9.04 2.83 12.78
CA CYS A 87 -8.30 1.66 13.20
C CYS A 87 -6.80 1.97 13.26
N GLN A 88 -6.23 1.87 14.46
CA GLN A 88 -4.81 1.93 14.73
C GLN A 88 -4.27 0.50 14.88
N LEU A 89 -3.46 0.08 13.92
CA LEU A 89 -2.71 -1.16 13.93
C LEU A 89 -1.25 -0.88 14.29
N SER A 90 -0.68 -1.73 15.13
CA SER A 90 0.76 -1.83 15.36
C SER A 90 1.20 -3.22 14.93
N LEU A 91 2.01 -3.29 13.88
CA LEU A 91 2.44 -4.53 13.23
C LEU A 91 3.92 -4.75 13.51
N GLY A 92 4.28 -5.91 14.04
CA GLY A 92 5.66 -6.35 14.08
C GLY A 92 5.96 -7.10 12.79
N VAL A 93 6.85 -6.53 11.98
CA VAL A 93 7.29 -7.10 10.70
C VAL A 93 8.70 -7.62 10.89
N HIS A 94 8.85 -8.94 10.89
CA HIS A 94 10.14 -9.60 10.96
C HIS A 94 10.63 -9.90 9.54
N VAL A 95 11.77 -9.30 9.20
CA VAL A 95 12.41 -9.43 7.90
C VAL A 95 13.69 -10.24 8.05
N PRO A 96 13.99 -11.17 7.11
CA PRO A 96 15.25 -11.91 7.10
C PRO A 96 16.49 -11.01 7.13
N GLN A 97 17.57 -11.55 7.71
CA GLN A 97 18.82 -10.80 7.91
C GLN A 97 19.34 -10.22 6.59
N GLY A 98 19.77 -8.95 6.65
CA GLY A 98 20.36 -8.25 5.52
C GLY A 98 19.38 -7.56 4.58
N PHE A 99 18.08 -7.57 4.89
CA PHE A 99 17.07 -6.80 4.17
C PHE A 99 16.37 -5.78 5.07
N THR A 100 15.91 -4.71 4.44
CA THR A 100 14.91 -3.78 4.99
C THR A 100 13.78 -3.60 3.99
N TYR A 101 12.67 -3.03 4.47
CA TYR A 101 11.48 -2.80 3.70
C TYR A 101 10.97 -1.36 3.85
N ALA A 102 10.16 -0.97 2.89
CA ALA A 102 9.31 0.21 2.95
C ALA A 102 7.93 -0.14 2.38
N ILE A 103 6.91 0.66 2.71
CA ILE A 103 5.60 0.56 2.07
C ILE A 103 5.61 1.43 0.82
N ALA A 104 5.58 0.79 -0.35
CA ALA A 104 5.63 1.48 -1.64
C ALA A 104 4.25 2.00 -2.05
N GLN A 105 3.25 1.17 -1.83
CA GLN A 105 1.87 1.43 -2.23
C GLN A 105 0.91 0.78 -1.25
N VAL A 106 -0.26 1.38 -1.08
CA VAL A 106 -1.37 0.78 -0.35
C VAL A 106 -2.64 0.91 -1.18
N ASP A 107 -3.31 -0.20 -1.44
CA ASP A 107 -4.61 -0.23 -2.11
C ASP A 107 -5.71 -0.45 -1.08
N TYR A 108 -6.63 0.51 -0.98
CA TYR A 108 -7.83 0.42 -0.17
C TYR A 108 -9.04 0.15 -1.03
N ARG A 109 -9.98 -0.61 -0.47
CA ARG A 109 -11.26 -0.91 -1.09
C ARG A 109 -12.34 -0.93 -0.03
N GLY A 110 -13.58 -0.77 -0.45
CA GLY A 110 -14.74 -0.88 0.42
C GLY A 110 -16.02 -0.54 -0.34
N TYR A 111 -17.11 -0.32 0.40
CA TYR A 111 -18.40 0.11 -0.16
C TYR A 111 -18.82 1.47 0.39
N GLY A 112 -19.53 2.25 -0.42
CA GLY A 112 -20.10 3.52 0.01
C GLY A 112 -21.51 3.72 -0.52
N HIS A 113 -22.41 4.13 0.36
CA HIS A 113 -23.72 4.69 0.02
C HIS A 113 -23.77 6.12 0.56
N LEU A 114 -23.64 7.10 -0.32
CA LEU A 114 -23.69 8.52 0.01
C LEU A 114 -24.86 9.16 -0.70
N GLU A 115 -25.74 9.79 0.07
CA GLU A 115 -26.86 10.55 -0.47
C GLU A 115 -26.38 11.81 -1.18
N LYS A 116 -27.21 12.35 -2.08
CA LYS A 116 -26.87 13.61 -2.76
C LYS A 116 -26.61 14.71 -1.73
N GLY A 117 -25.41 15.30 -1.77
CA GLY A 117 -24.97 16.34 -0.83
C GLY A 117 -24.23 15.82 0.41
N ALA A 118 -24.20 14.51 0.63
CA ALA A 118 -23.32 13.88 1.62
C ALA A 118 -21.89 13.75 1.09
N LYS A 119 -20.94 13.61 2.02
CA LYS A 119 -19.52 13.40 1.74
C LYS A 119 -18.95 12.24 2.54
N GLY A 120 -17.98 11.58 1.97
CA GLY A 120 -17.19 10.53 2.58
C GLY A 120 -15.70 10.87 2.56
N THR A 121 -14.95 10.32 3.50
CA THR A 121 -13.49 10.47 3.54
C THR A 121 -12.86 9.17 4.01
N GLU A 122 -11.86 8.71 3.26
CA GLU A 122 -10.89 7.72 3.72
C GLU A 122 -9.56 8.44 3.96
N LYS A 123 -8.94 8.16 5.09
CA LYS A 123 -7.65 8.75 5.44
C LYS A 123 -6.76 7.69 6.08
N ALA A 124 -5.52 7.64 5.64
CA ALA A 124 -4.50 6.79 6.22
C ALA A 124 -3.27 7.58 6.66
N SER A 125 -2.57 7.06 7.66
CA SER A 125 -1.24 7.51 8.07
C SER A 125 -0.35 6.34 8.47
N TYR A 126 0.93 6.42 8.10
CA TYR A 126 1.91 5.34 8.22
C TYR A 126 3.20 5.86 8.84
N TYR A 127 3.73 5.13 9.83
CA TYR A 127 4.98 5.49 10.50
C TYR A 127 5.63 4.28 11.19
N PHE A 128 6.95 4.30 11.30
CA PHE A 128 7.70 3.34 12.11
C PHE A 128 7.79 3.84 13.56
N GLN A 129 7.74 2.91 14.51
CA GLN A 129 7.87 3.23 15.93
C GLN A 129 9.18 3.98 16.21
N GLY A 130 9.07 5.16 16.82
CA GLY A 130 10.21 6.02 17.15
C GLY A 130 10.71 6.90 16.00
N SER A 131 10.09 6.83 14.81
CA SER A 131 10.34 7.77 13.72
C SER A 131 9.50 9.04 13.88
N ALA A 132 10.07 10.19 13.48
CA ALA A 132 9.31 11.44 13.32
C ALA A 132 8.59 11.51 11.97
N ASP A 133 9.02 10.72 10.98
CA ASP A 133 8.45 10.71 9.65
C ASP A 133 7.11 9.97 9.64
N THR A 134 6.04 10.70 9.32
CA THR A 134 4.70 10.15 9.14
C THR A 134 4.21 10.49 7.75
N ALA A 135 3.95 9.47 6.93
CA ALA A 135 3.25 9.65 5.67
C ALA A 135 1.74 9.65 5.93
N SER A 136 0.99 10.53 5.28
CA SER A 136 -0.47 10.51 5.31
C SER A 136 -1.05 10.81 3.94
N ARG A 137 -2.23 10.23 3.67
CA ARG A 137 -3.02 10.46 2.47
C ARG A 137 -4.49 10.55 2.85
N THR A 138 -5.27 11.25 2.04
CA THR A 138 -6.70 11.47 2.25
C THR A 138 -7.40 11.45 0.92
N HIS A 139 -8.47 10.68 0.83
CA HIS A 139 -9.31 10.53 -0.34
C HIS A 139 -10.73 10.94 0.02
N GLU A 140 -11.32 11.79 -0.81
CA GLU A 140 -12.66 12.33 -0.59
C GLU A 140 -13.66 11.73 -1.59
N PHE A 141 -14.86 11.44 -1.10
CA PHE A 141 -15.98 10.92 -1.87
C PHE A 141 -17.16 11.87 -1.75
N SER A 142 -17.92 12.05 -2.84
CA SER A 142 -19.09 12.93 -2.87
C SER A 142 -20.31 12.18 -3.35
N GLY A 143 -21.44 12.37 -2.67
CA GLY A 143 -22.72 11.81 -3.10
C GLY A 143 -23.38 12.59 -4.25
N PRO A 144 -24.31 11.97 -5.02
CA PRO A 144 -24.82 10.63 -4.82
C PRO A 144 -23.80 9.55 -5.23
N TYR A 145 -23.62 8.55 -4.38
CA TYR A 145 -22.69 7.45 -4.60
C TYR A 145 -23.28 6.17 -4.01
N ASN A 146 -23.21 5.06 -4.74
CA ASN A 146 -23.74 3.79 -4.28
C ASN A 146 -23.01 2.66 -5.01
N ASP A 147 -21.76 2.43 -4.64
CA ASP A 147 -20.89 1.46 -5.30
C ASP A 147 -19.71 1.06 -4.41
N ASN A 148 -18.94 0.09 -4.87
CA ASN A 148 -17.60 -0.19 -4.37
C ASN A 148 -16.65 0.97 -4.70
N TRP A 149 -15.88 1.41 -3.71
CA TRP A 149 -14.79 2.37 -3.88
C TRP A 149 -13.43 1.69 -3.82
N GLN A 150 -12.46 2.30 -4.50
CA GLN A 150 -11.06 1.90 -4.44
C GLN A 150 -10.17 3.15 -4.51
N THR A 151 -9.17 3.20 -3.64
CA THR A 151 -8.16 4.27 -3.59
C THR A 151 -6.78 3.66 -3.47
N THR A 152 -5.78 4.36 -3.99
CA THR A 152 -4.39 3.93 -3.95
C THR A 152 -3.54 5.06 -3.40
N ASP A 153 -2.78 4.74 -2.35
CA ASP A 153 -1.70 5.56 -1.84
C ASP A 153 -0.40 5.09 -2.49
N SER A 154 0.33 5.95 -3.18
CA SER A 154 1.69 5.64 -3.63
C SER A 154 2.69 6.63 -3.08
N THR A 155 3.92 6.15 -2.93
CA THR A 155 5.09 6.96 -2.57
C THR A 155 6.20 6.63 -3.55
N ASP A 156 6.75 7.65 -4.19
CA ASP A 156 7.90 7.49 -5.08
C ASP A 156 9.06 6.82 -4.35
N TYR A 157 9.81 5.95 -5.04
CA TYR A 157 10.88 5.16 -4.44
C TYR A 157 11.90 6.01 -3.66
N SER A 158 12.22 7.21 -4.16
CA SER A 158 13.14 8.15 -3.53
C SER A 158 12.62 8.78 -2.23
N ALA A 159 11.30 8.77 -2.03
CA ALA A 159 10.61 9.32 -0.87
C ALA A 159 10.15 8.23 0.11
N LEU A 160 10.49 6.96 -0.16
CA LEU A 160 10.15 5.86 0.73
C LEU A 160 10.85 6.00 2.07
N VAL A 161 10.06 5.91 3.13
CA VAL A 161 10.55 5.77 4.49
C VAL A 161 10.87 4.30 4.72
N TRP A 162 12.14 3.99 4.94
CA TRP A 162 12.62 2.63 5.15
C TRP A 162 12.64 2.27 6.63
N ALA A 163 12.31 1.02 6.95
CA ALA A 163 12.55 0.50 8.29
C ALA A 163 14.06 0.56 8.62
N PRO A 164 14.46 0.93 9.84
CA PRO A 164 15.87 0.94 10.22
C PRO A 164 16.47 -0.47 10.15
N CYS A 165 17.61 -0.62 9.47
CA CYS A 165 18.34 -1.89 9.43
C CYS A 165 18.77 -2.35 10.83
N GLY A 166 18.64 -3.66 11.09
CA GLY A 166 19.09 -4.29 12.33
C GLY A 166 18.27 -3.92 13.57
N GLN A 167 17.10 -3.29 13.41
CA GLN A 167 16.22 -2.95 14.52
C GLN A 167 14.80 -3.46 14.26
N ASP A 168 14.24 -4.13 15.25
CA ASP A 168 12.82 -4.47 15.25
C ASP A 168 12.00 -3.24 15.65
N ARG A 169 11.37 -2.59 14.67
CA ARG A 169 10.44 -1.48 14.88
C ARG A 169 9.06 -1.89 14.42
N ASN A 170 8.06 -1.65 15.27
CA ASN A 170 6.68 -1.84 14.83
C ASN A 170 6.35 -0.84 13.73
N PHE A 171 5.73 -1.32 12.67
CA PHE A 171 5.08 -0.50 11.67
C PHE A 171 3.67 -0.17 12.14
N ASN A 172 3.35 1.12 12.22
CA ASN A 172 2.07 1.59 12.70
C ASN A 172 1.27 2.16 11.54
N VAL A 173 0.00 1.77 11.47
CA VAL A 173 -0.95 2.26 10.50
C VAL A 173 -2.18 2.76 11.24
N ASN A 174 -2.61 3.98 10.94
CA ASN A 174 -3.92 4.45 11.34
C ASN A 174 -4.75 4.78 10.11
N THR A 175 -5.85 4.05 9.94
CA THR A 175 -6.87 4.35 8.93
C THR A 175 -8.06 5.02 9.60
N GLU A 176 -8.82 5.79 8.84
CA GLU A 176 -10.03 6.46 9.26
C GLU A 176 -11.04 6.49 8.12
N LEU A 177 -12.28 6.11 8.43
CA LEU A 177 -13.45 6.46 7.63
C LEU A 177 -14.27 7.53 8.34
N ARG A 178 -14.72 8.52 7.57
CA ARG A 178 -15.62 9.57 8.04
C ARG A 178 -16.72 9.80 7.01
N VAL A 179 -17.95 9.97 7.49
CA VAL A 179 -19.09 10.32 6.65
C VAL A 179 -19.74 11.58 7.19
N GLY A 180 -20.18 12.49 6.33
CA GLY A 180 -20.90 13.68 6.71
C GLY A 180 -22.16 13.84 5.87
N ALA A 181 -23.29 14.13 6.52
CA ALA A 181 -24.57 14.32 5.83
C ALA A 181 -24.54 15.55 4.89
N GLY A 182 -23.74 16.56 5.21
CA GLY A 182 -23.60 17.76 4.38
C GLY A 182 -24.95 18.42 4.12
N THR A 183 -25.35 18.51 2.86
CA THR A 183 -26.67 19.06 2.46
C THR A 183 -27.70 17.98 2.11
N SER A 184 -27.45 16.71 2.47
CA SER A 184 -28.40 15.64 2.22
C SER A 184 -29.72 15.88 2.95
N PRO A 185 -30.86 15.39 2.43
CA PRO A 185 -32.14 15.56 3.09
C PRO A 185 -32.14 14.96 4.50
N ALA A 186 -32.74 15.67 5.46
CA ALA A 186 -32.95 15.13 6.80
C ALA A 186 -33.76 13.83 6.72
N GLY A 187 -33.44 12.85 7.55
CA GLY A 187 -34.08 11.54 7.50
C GLY A 187 -33.40 10.52 6.59
N THR A 188 -32.35 10.90 5.86
CA THR A 188 -31.59 9.98 4.99
C THR A 188 -30.33 9.47 5.67
N THR A 189 -29.87 8.28 5.25
CA THR A 189 -28.68 7.63 5.80
C THR A 189 -27.58 7.60 4.75
N SER A 190 -26.35 7.88 5.17
CA SER A 190 -25.15 7.71 4.35
C SER A 190 -24.09 6.99 5.14
N PHE A 191 -23.37 6.08 4.50
CA PHE A 191 -22.32 5.29 5.14
C PHE A 191 -21.18 4.96 4.18
N MET A 192 -20.04 4.67 4.77
CA MET A 192 -18.88 4.07 4.11
C MET A 192 -18.35 2.95 4.98
N ALA A 193 -18.01 1.84 4.34
CA ALA A 193 -17.39 0.71 5.00
C ALA A 193 -16.09 0.32 4.30
N MET A 194 -15.14 -0.17 5.09
CA MET A 194 -13.87 -0.72 4.59
C MET A 194 -13.92 -2.24 4.38
N ASP A 195 -15.08 -2.84 4.60
CA ASP A 195 -15.46 -4.17 4.16
C ASP A 195 -16.43 -4.06 2.96
N SER A 196 -16.57 -5.14 2.21
CA SER A 196 -17.61 -5.27 1.18
C SER A 196 -18.52 -6.44 1.49
N THR A 197 -19.73 -6.36 0.95
CA THR A 197 -20.68 -7.47 0.91
C THR A 197 -20.24 -8.62 -0.01
N ASP A 198 -19.23 -8.41 -0.87
CA ASP A 198 -18.74 -9.39 -1.84
C ASP A 198 -17.61 -10.30 -1.30
N GLY A 199 -17.23 -10.16 -0.02
CA GLY A 199 -16.31 -11.08 0.67
C GLY A 199 -14.84 -11.01 0.23
N GLY A 200 -14.48 -10.04 -0.63
CA GLY A 200 -13.16 -9.94 -1.25
C GLY A 200 -12.36 -8.67 -0.90
N VAL A 201 -12.86 -7.80 -0.02
CA VAL A 201 -12.16 -6.55 0.29
C VAL A 201 -11.04 -6.77 1.30
N ASN A 202 -9.82 -6.52 0.81
CA ASN A 202 -8.60 -6.47 1.59
C ASN A 202 -7.90 -5.15 1.30
N THR A 203 -7.34 -4.53 2.33
CA THR A 203 -6.32 -3.50 2.13
C THR A 203 -5.01 -4.21 1.79
N ILE A 204 -4.39 -3.86 0.66
CA ILE A 204 -3.13 -4.48 0.19
C ILE A 204 -1.99 -3.50 0.39
N TYR A 205 -0.99 -3.89 1.18
CA TYR A 205 0.22 -3.11 1.42
C TYR A 205 1.36 -3.71 0.62
N HIS A 206 1.81 -2.99 -0.41
CA HIS A 206 2.90 -3.41 -1.30
C HIS A 206 4.24 -3.02 -0.69
N LEU A 207 5.14 -3.99 -0.64
CA LEU A 207 6.46 -3.87 -0.03
C LEU A 207 7.50 -3.52 -1.11
N ALA A 208 8.34 -2.55 -0.80
CA ALA A 208 9.61 -2.36 -1.50
C ALA A 208 10.76 -2.90 -0.65
N TRP A 209 11.73 -3.51 -1.32
CA TRP A 209 12.86 -4.18 -0.67
C TRP A 209 14.17 -3.48 -0.97
N LYS A 210 15.07 -3.50 0.03
CA LYS A 210 16.43 -3.00 -0.11
C LYS A 210 17.36 -3.81 0.79
N GLU A 211 18.57 -4.07 0.31
CA GLU A 211 19.60 -4.68 1.15
C GLU A 211 20.13 -3.69 2.19
N CYS A 212 20.34 -4.19 3.41
CA CYS A 212 21.05 -3.48 4.44
C CYS A 212 22.56 -3.43 4.13
N PRO A 213 23.23 -2.29 4.44
CA PRO A 213 24.68 -2.19 4.30
C PRO A 213 25.38 -3.30 5.08
N SER A 214 26.48 -3.84 4.54
CA SER A 214 27.22 -4.97 5.12
C SER A 214 27.71 -4.74 6.55
N ALA A 215 27.81 -3.49 7.00
CA ALA A 215 28.21 -3.13 8.36
C ALA A 215 27.07 -3.25 9.41
N VAL A 216 25.82 -3.40 8.95
CA VAL A 216 24.60 -3.52 9.77
C VAL A 216 23.85 -4.83 9.44
N ARG A 217 24.45 -5.66 8.56
CA ARG A 217 24.04 -7.05 8.32
C ARG A 217 24.45 -7.90 9.52
#